data_AF-A0A538MNY0-F1
#
_entry.id   AF-A0A538MNY0-F1
#
_cell.length_a   1.000
_cell.length_b   1.000
_cell.length_c   1.000
_cell.angle_alpha   90.00
_cell.angle_beta   90.00
_cell.angle_gamma   90.00
#
_symmetry.space_group_name_H-M   'P 1'
#
loop_
_entity.id
_entity.type
_entity.pdbx_description
1 polymer ?
#
loop_
_entity_poly.entity_id
_entity_poly.type
_entity_poly.pdbx_seq_one_letter_code
_entity_poly.pdbx_strand_id
1 'polypeptide(L)'
;MAIDRAAAKTALEEYAGLDDADAEALLSAVVVAAEREALELLAGDAPVPSSLADARALRLRYITESAQRALKPREVEVILRVSSSAALNSLRRMNATYPRAVDSYLKKVVQETSTITKTGDQKSGFRFQIYFDEASGLEYAYQLLQRKGLTHDVRVKRADQVLDLPRKINGQDVLAVLGLKSP
;
A
#
# COMPACT_ATOMS: atom_id res chain seq x y z
N MET A 1 34.58 0.82 4.71
CA MET A 1 33.87 1.85 5.50
C MET A 1 32.77 1.16 6.27
N ALA A 2 32.62 1.46 7.56
CA ALA A 2 31.43 1.03 8.30
C ALA A 2 30.22 1.78 7.72
N ILE A 3 29.14 1.05 7.45
CA ILE A 3 27.87 1.68 7.06
C ILE A 3 27.23 2.20 8.34
N ASP A 4 26.97 3.50 8.38
CA ASP A 4 26.33 4.18 9.51
C ASP A 4 24.94 4.70 9.14
N ARG A 5 24.26 5.33 10.10
CA ARG A 5 22.91 5.88 9.90
C ARG A 5 22.88 6.96 8.82
N ALA A 6 23.93 7.79 8.73
CA ALA A 6 24.02 8.85 7.73
C ALA A 6 24.04 8.26 6.32
N ALA A 7 24.87 7.24 6.07
CA ALA A 7 24.91 6.57 4.77
C ALA A 7 23.57 5.91 4.39
N ALA A 8 22.86 5.34 5.37
CA ALA A 8 21.53 4.75 5.13
C ALA A 8 20.48 5.82 4.81
N LYS A 9 20.51 6.97 5.50
CA LYS A 9 19.62 8.11 5.23
C LYS A 9 19.85 8.66 3.82
N THR A 10 21.10 8.91 3.45
CA THR A 10 21.46 9.38 2.09
C THR A 10 20.95 8.43 1.01
N ALA A 11 20.99 7.11 1.23
CA ALA A 11 20.44 6.15 0.28
C ALA A 11 18.91 6.26 0.12
N LEU A 12 18.18 6.59 1.19
CA LEU A 12 16.73 6.83 1.10
C LEU A 12 16.43 8.14 0.35
N GLU A 13 17.20 9.19 0.60
CA GLU A 13 17.07 10.46 -0.12
C GLU A 13 17.35 10.28 -1.63
N GLU A 14 18.50 9.69 -1.97
CA GLU A 14 18.94 9.54 -3.35
C GLU A 14 18.07 8.57 -4.17
N TYR A 15 17.76 7.39 -3.60
CA TYR A 15 17.17 6.30 -4.38
C TYR A 15 15.66 6.12 -4.14
N ALA A 16 15.13 6.51 -2.99
CA ALA A 16 13.69 6.53 -2.75
C ALA A 16 13.06 7.91 -3.02
N GLY A 17 13.88 8.96 -3.19
CA GLY A 17 13.41 10.32 -3.51
C GLY A 17 12.69 10.99 -2.33
N LEU A 18 13.04 10.61 -1.11
CA LEU A 18 12.48 11.20 0.10
C LEU A 18 13.19 12.52 0.44
N ASP A 19 12.46 13.44 1.07
CA ASP A 19 13.10 14.60 1.70
C ASP A 19 13.81 14.17 3.00
N ASP A 20 14.62 15.08 3.56
CA ASP A 20 15.44 14.82 4.76
C ASP A 20 14.61 14.32 5.95
N ALA A 21 13.41 14.90 6.15
CA ALA A 21 12.54 14.59 7.27
C ALA A 21 11.89 13.20 7.09
N ASP A 22 11.38 12.92 5.90
CA ASP A 22 10.77 11.63 5.55
C ASP A 22 11.81 10.50 5.54
N ALA A 23 13.03 10.77 5.08
CA ALA A 23 14.14 9.82 5.09
C ALA A 23 14.55 9.46 6.52
N GLU A 24 14.69 10.45 7.41
CA GLU A 24 15.01 10.22 8.83
C GLU A 24 13.88 9.44 9.53
N ALA A 25 12.62 9.84 9.30
CA ALA A 25 11.47 9.16 9.88
C ALA A 25 11.38 7.69 9.44
N LEU A 26 11.58 7.41 8.14
CA LEU A 26 11.57 6.05 7.62
C LEU A 26 12.77 5.24 8.12
N LEU A 27 13.98 5.82 8.17
CA LEU A 27 15.15 5.15 8.73
C LEU A 27 14.91 4.74 10.19
N SER A 28 14.38 5.67 10.99
CA SER A 28 14.02 5.41 12.39
C SER A 28 13.00 4.28 12.50
N ALA A 29 11.95 4.31 11.67
CA ALA A 29 10.94 3.25 11.64
C ALA A 29 11.53 1.88 11.27
N VAL A 30 12.48 1.82 10.33
CA VAL A 30 13.17 0.58 9.95
C VAL A 30 13.99 0.02 11.13
N VAL A 31 14.70 0.87 11.87
CA VAL A 31 15.49 0.43 13.01
C VAL A 31 14.60 -0.07 14.15
N VAL A 32 13.55 0.67 14.49
CA VAL A 32 12.57 0.27 15.53
C VAL A 32 11.88 -1.05 15.14
N ALA A 33 11.51 -1.19 13.87
CA ALA A 33 10.91 -2.43 13.36
C ALA A 33 11.87 -3.62 13.47
N ALA A 34 13.15 -3.44 13.14
CA ALA A 34 14.16 -4.50 13.24
C ALA A 34 14.42 -4.92 14.69
N GLU A 35 14.49 -3.96 15.61
CA GLU A 35 14.61 -4.23 17.05
C GLU A 35 13.41 -5.01 17.56
N ARG A 36 12.19 -4.58 17.21
CA ARG A 36 10.95 -5.25 17.58
C ARG A 36 10.86 -6.67 17.00
N GLU A 37 11.18 -6.84 15.71
CA GLU A 37 11.22 -8.16 15.05
C GLU A 37 12.15 -9.11 15.79
N ALA A 38 13.35 -8.65 16.18
CA ALA A 38 14.32 -9.45 16.92
C ALA A 38 13.83 -9.82 18.33
N LEU A 39 13.25 -8.86 19.07
CA LEU A 39 12.73 -9.09 20.42
C LEU A 39 11.55 -10.07 20.41
N GLU A 40 10.57 -9.90 19.51
CA GLU A 40 9.42 -10.80 19.41
C GLU A 40 9.84 -12.22 18.97
N LEU A 41 10.88 -12.34 18.13
CA LEU A 41 11.44 -13.64 17.75
C LEU A 41 12.10 -14.35 18.94
N LEU A 42 12.88 -13.63 19.75
CA LEU A 42 13.53 -14.17 20.95
C LEU A 42 12.51 -14.56 22.03
N ALA A 43 11.42 -13.81 22.15
CA ALA A 43 10.33 -14.11 23.06
C ALA A 43 9.48 -15.32 22.61
N GLY A 44 9.55 -15.70 21.33
CA GLY A 44 8.76 -16.80 20.75
C GLY A 44 7.35 -16.39 20.29
N ASP A 45 7.04 -15.10 20.29
CA ASP A 45 5.72 -14.56 19.92
C ASP A 45 5.61 -14.26 18.41
N ALA A 46 6.75 -14.13 17.71
CA ALA A 46 6.77 -13.89 16.27
C ALA A 46 6.54 -15.18 15.46
N PRO A 47 5.80 -15.10 14.33
CA PRO A 47 5.71 -16.22 13.40
C PRO A 47 7.08 -16.50 12.76
N VAL A 48 7.48 -17.77 12.67
CA VAL A 48 8.72 -18.18 12.00
C VAL A 48 8.44 -18.41 10.51
N PRO A 49 8.90 -17.53 9.60
CA PRO A 49 8.60 -17.66 8.19
C PRO A 49 9.35 -18.85 7.58
N SER A 50 8.66 -19.67 6.79
CA SER A 50 9.27 -20.82 6.10
C SER A 50 9.91 -20.46 4.75
N SER A 51 9.79 -19.21 4.31
CA SER A 51 10.37 -18.73 3.05
C SER A 51 10.91 -17.31 3.17
N LEU A 52 11.91 -16.97 2.34
CA LEU A 52 12.46 -15.62 2.28
C LEU A 52 11.40 -14.58 1.88
N ALA A 53 10.43 -14.97 1.06
CA ALA A 53 9.34 -14.07 0.66
C ALA A 53 8.43 -13.72 1.85
N ASP A 54 8.15 -14.69 2.72
CA ASP A 54 7.33 -14.47 3.92
C ASP A 54 8.10 -13.68 4.99
N ALA A 55 9.41 -13.92 5.10
CA ALA A 55 10.28 -13.12 5.97
C ALA A 55 10.32 -11.64 5.55
N ARG A 56 10.43 -11.35 4.25
CA ARG A 56 10.34 -9.98 3.72
C ARG A 56 8.98 -9.35 4.01
N ALA A 57 7.89 -10.10 3.80
CA ALA A 57 6.55 -9.60 4.08
C ALA A 57 6.35 -9.30 5.58
N LEU A 58 6.88 -10.15 6.47
CA LEU A 58 6.85 -9.93 7.92
C LEU A 58 7.65 -8.68 8.30
N ARG A 59 8.87 -8.51 7.78
CA ARG A 59 9.68 -7.32 8.03
C ARG A 59 8.97 -6.04 7.59
N LEU A 60 8.42 -6.04 6.37
CA LEU A 60 7.67 -4.89 5.86
C LEU A 60 6.43 -4.57 6.72
N ARG A 61 5.79 -5.59 7.32
CA ARG A 61 4.69 -5.39 8.28
C ARG A 61 5.17 -4.54 9.46
N TYR A 62 6.25 -4.95 10.13
CA TYR A 62 6.80 -4.19 11.25
C TYR A 62 7.18 -2.76 10.85
N ILE A 63 7.85 -2.59 9.71
CA ILE A 63 8.25 -1.27 9.22
C ILE A 63 7.01 -0.39 8.95
N THR A 64 5.97 -0.96 8.34
CA THR A 64 4.71 -0.24 8.06
C THR A 64 4.01 0.20 9.35
N GLU A 65 3.96 -0.67 10.36
CA GLU A 65 3.41 -0.34 11.68
C GLU A 65 4.23 0.75 12.39
N SER A 66 5.57 0.64 12.35
CA SER A 66 6.48 1.63 12.94
C SER A 66 6.44 2.98 12.22
N ALA A 67 6.31 2.98 10.89
CA ALA A 67 6.18 4.20 10.09
C ALA A 67 4.78 4.83 10.17
N GLN A 68 3.78 4.08 10.66
CA GLN A 68 2.37 4.50 10.76
C GLN A 68 1.75 4.98 9.44
N ARG A 69 2.25 4.46 8.33
CA ARG A 69 1.74 4.72 6.97
C ARG A 69 2.07 3.56 6.05
N ALA A 70 1.38 3.48 4.92
CA ALA A 70 1.72 2.53 3.88
C ALA A 70 3.10 2.88 3.29
N LEU A 71 3.91 1.84 3.02
CA LEU A 71 5.20 1.99 2.35
C LEU A 71 5.01 2.10 0.84
N LYS A 72 5.77 3.00 0.23
CA LYS A 72 5.79 3.19 -1.23
C LYS A 72 6.69 2.15 -1.89
N PRO A 73 6.40 1.71 -3.13
CA PRO A 73 7.23 0.72 -3.82
C PRO A 73 8.72 1.08 -3.90
N ARG A 74 9.04 2.36 -4.16
CA ARG A 74 10.42 2.86 -4.22
C ARG A 74 11.14 2.77 -2.88
N GLU A 75 10.46 3.03 -1.78
CA GLU A 75 11.03 2.85 -0.43
C GLU A 75 11.40 1.39 -0.19
N VAL A 76 10.52 0.46 -0.60
CA VAL A 76 10.75 -0.99 -0.45
C VAL A 76 11.91 -1.48 -1.31
N GLU A 77 12.09 -0.93 -2.51
CA GLU A 77 13.26 -1.24 -3.36
C GLU A 77 14.58 -0.93 -2.65
N VAL A 78 14.66 0.22 -1.97
CA VAL A 78 15.85 0.63 -1.23
C VAL A 78 16.04 -0.21 0.03
N ILE A 79 14.99 -0.37 0.84
CA ILE A 79 15.03 -1.13 2.11
C ILE A 79 15.45 -2.58 1.87
N LEU A 80 14.86 -3.24 0.88
CA LEU A 80 15.12 -4.66 0.63
C LEU A 80 16.22 -4.91 -0.40
N ARG A 81 16.73 -3.86 -1.08
CA ARG A 81 17.69 -3.96 -2.19
C ARG A 81 17.21 -4.93 -3.27
N VAL A 82 16.00 -4.74 -3.77
CA VAL A 82 15.37 -5.59 -4.79
C VAL A 82 14.86 -4.79 -5.97
N SER A 83 14.59 -5.47 -7.09
CA SER A 83 13.96 -4.84 -8.26
C SER A 83 12.55 -4.32 -7.94
N SER A 84 12.07 -3.34 -8.72
CA SER A 84 10.71 -2.80 -8.59
C SER A 84 9.62 -3.88 -8.62
N SER A 85 9.77 -4.89 -9.48
CA SER A 85 8.84 -6.01 -9.56
C SER A 85 8.83 -6.85 -8.27
N ALA A 86 9.99 -7.08 -7.66
CA ALA A 86 10.11 -7.81 -6.41
C ALA A 86 9.61 -7.00 -5.20
N ALA A 87 9.82 -5.68 -5.19
CA ALA A 87 9.28 -4.78 -4.17
C ALA A 87 7.74 -4.79 -4.18
N LEU A 88 7.12 -4.63 -5.36
CA LEU A 88 5.68 -4.72 -5.53
C LEU A 88 5.12 -6.08 -5.08
N ASN A 89 5.79 -7.17 -5.44
CA ASN A 89 5.37 -8.51 -5.02
C ASN A 89 5.49 -8.70 -3.50
N SER A 90 6.50 -8.10 -2.85
CA SER A 90 6.67 -8.14 -1.40
C SER A 90 5.57 -7.37 -0.68
N LEU A 91 5.20 -6.19 -1.18
CA LEU A 91 4.06 -5.41 -0.68
C LEU A 91 2.73 -6.16 -0.85
N ARG A 92 2.49 -6.74 -2.03
CA ARG A 92 1.27 -7.56 -2.27
C ARG A 92 1.19 -8.73 -1.30
N ARG A 93 2.30 -9.42 -1.07
CA ARG A 93 2.37 -10.55 -0.12
C ARG A 93 2.12 -10.09 1.32
N MET A 94 2.72 -8.97 1.75
CA MET A 94 2.45 -8.37 3.05
C MET A 94 0.96 -8.05 3.21
N ASN A 95 0.34 -7.39 2.23
CA ASN A 95 -1.07 -7.00 2.29
C ASN A 95 -2.02 -8.21 2.33
N ALA A 96 -1.66 -9.30 1.64
CA ALA A 96 -2.42 -10.54 1.66
C ALA A 96 -2.29 -11.30 2.98
N THR A 97 -1.09 -11.31 3.56
CA THR A 97 -0.78 -12.09 4.78
C THR A 97 -1.20 -11.36 6.05
N TYR A 98 -1.04 -10.04 6.07
CA TYR A 98 -1.27 -9.19 7.25
C TYR A 98 -2.28 -8.07 6.98
N PRO A 99 -3.50 -8.38 6.50
CA PRO A 99 -4.46 -7.35 6.07
C PRO A 99 -4.79 -6.37 7.19
N ARG A 100 -4.97 -6.84 8.44
CA ARG A 100 -5.30 -5.98 9.59
C ARG A 100 -4.25 -4.92 9.90
N ALA A 101 -2.97 -5.25 9.72
CA ALA A 101 -1.86 -4.34 10.01
C ALA A 101 -1.78 -3.18 9.02
N VAL A 102 -2.30 -3.36 7.80
CA VAL A 102 -2.14 -2.41 6.69
C VAL A 102 -3.46 -1.73 6.28
N ASP A 103 -4.61 -2.29 6.68
CA ASP A 103 -5.96 -1.89 6.23
C ASP A 103 -6.26 -0.41 6.48
N SER A 104 -5.88 0.10 7.66
CA SER A 104 -6.11 1.49 8.06
C SER A 104 -5.26 2.46 7.24
N TYR A 105 -4.00 2.11 6.98
CA TYR A 105 -3.08 2.94 6.20
C TYR A 105 -3.45 2.95 4.72
N LEU A 106 -3.81 1.80 4.15
CA LEU A 106 -4.26 1.72 2.76
C LEU A 106 -5.61 2.41 2.53
N LYS A 107 -6.49 2.44 3.54
CA LYS A 107 -7.72 3.26 3.51
C LYS A 107 -7.40 4.75 3.37
N LYS A 108 -6.43 5.25 4.15
CA LYS A 108 -5.99 6.64 4.04
C LYS A 108 -5.44 6.94 2.66
N VAL A 109 -4.60 6.07 2.09
CA VAL A 109 -4.09 6.23 0.72
C VAL A 109 -5.24 6.38 -0.27
N VAL A 110 -6.26 5.51 -0.24
CA VAL A 110 -7.45 5.65 -1.10
C VAL A 110 -8.15 7.00 -0.91
N GLN A 111 -8.29 7.46 0.32
CA GLN A 111 -8.98 8.72 0.63
C GLN A 111 -8.20 9.97 0.22
N GLU A 112 -6.87 9.92 0.34
CA GLU A 112 -5.99 11.08 0.16
C GLU A 112 -5.49 11.21 -1.29
N THR A 113 -5.40 10.11 -2.02
CA THR A 113 -4.80 10.07 -3.38
C THR A 113 -5.82 9.89 -4.50
N SER A 114 -7.12 9.84 -4.18
CA SER A 114 -8.15 9.61 -5.19
C SER A 114 -8.78 10.89 -5.71
N THR A 115 -8.96 10.96 -7.02
CA THR A 115 -9.73 11.99 -7.70
C THR A 115 -10.90 11.34 -8.43
N ILE A 116 -12.13 11.79 -8.12
CA ILE A 116 -13.37 11.19 -8.64
C ILE A 116 -13.98 12.09 -9.70
N THR A 117 -14.25 11.51 -10.87
CA THR A 117 -14.96 12.15 -11.97
C THR A 117 -16.27 11.42 -12.26
N LYS A 118 -17.38 12.16 -12.33
CA LYS A 118 -18.68 11.63 -12.77
C LYS A 118 -18.63 11.42 -14.28
N THR A 119 -18.89 10.20 -14.72
CA THR A 119 -18.89 9.82 -16.14
C THR A 119 -20.15 9.04 -16.51
N GLY A 120 -20.33 8.77 -17.80
CA GLY A 120 -21.51 8.09 -18.33
C GLY A 120 -22.71 9.02 -18.52
N ASP A 121 -23.67 8.53 -19.27
CA ASP A 121 -24.91 9.24 -19.62
C ASP A 121 -26.13 8.34 -19.40
N GLN A 122 -27.32 8.85 -19.69
CA GLN A 122 -28.57 8.09 -19.53
C GLN A 122 -28.63 6.83 -20.41
N LYS A 123 -27.83 6.77 -21.49
CA LYS A 123 -27.80 5.64 -22.45
C LYS A 123 -26.82 4.54 -22.03
N SER A 124 -25.66 4.92 -21.51
CA SER A 124 -24.56 4.04 -21.11
C SER A 124 -24.55 3.68 -19.61
N GLY A 125 -25.42 4.33 -18.83
CA GLY A 125 -25.48 4.20 -17.38
C GLY A 125 -24.51 5.16 -16.69
N PHE A 126 -24.92 5.72 -15.56
CA PHE A 126 -24.06 6.61 -14.79
C PHE A 126 -22.92 5.84 -14.11
N ARG A 127 -21.70 6.37 -14.23
CA ARG A 127 -20.45 5.76 -13.74
C ARG A 127 -19.59 6.77 -12.96
N PHE A 128 -18.57 6.25 -12.31
CA PHE A 128 -17.47 7.00 -11.74
C PHE A 128 -16.16 6.52 -12.36
N GLN A 129 -15.28 7.47 -12.68
CA GLN A 129 -13.86 7.20 -12.89
C GLN A 129 -13.10 7.74 -11.70
N ILE A 130 -12.32 6.89 -11.07
CA ILE A 130 -11.50 7.22 -9.91
C ILE A 130 -10.04 7.06 -10.33
N TYR A 131 -9.32 8.17 -10.38
CA TYR A 131 -7.88 8.19 -10.59
C TYR A 131 -7.17 8.15 -9.24
N PHE A 132 -6.05 7.44 -9.16
CA PHE A 132 -5.21 7.34 -7.97
C PHE A 132 -3.80 7.82 -8.27
N ASP A 133 -3.27 8.72 -7.44
CA ASP A 133 -1.86 9.15 -7.54
C ASP A 133 -0.91 8.01 -7.16
N GLU A 134 -1.35 7.11 -6.28
CA GLU A 134 -0.57 5.96 -5.83
C GLU A 134 -1.19 4.62 -6.26
N ALA A 135 -0.37 3.76 -6.86
CA ALA A 135 -0.78 2.44 -7.34
C ALA A 135 -1.33 1.52 -6.22
N SER A 136 -0.84 1.69 -5.00
CA SER A 136 -1.33 1.02 -3.79
C SER A 136 -2.81 1.36 -3.52
N GLY A 137 -3.22 2.60 -3.78
CA GLY A 137 -4.60 3.07 -3.64
C GLY A 137 -5.55 2.31 -4.59
N LEU A 138 -5.19 2.22 -5.88
CA LEU A 138 -6.00 1.50 -6.86
C LEU A 138 -6.15 0.02 -6.50
N GLU A 139 -5.05 -0.67 -6.20
CA GLU A 139 -5.10 -2.11 -5.91
C GLU A 139 -5.91 -2.38 -4.65
N TYR A 140 -5.77 -1.53 -3.62
CA TYR A 140 -6.54 -1.67 -2.40
C TYR A 140 -8.03 -1.34 -2.58
N ALA A 141 -8.37 -0.28 -3.34
CA ALA A 141 -9.75 0.03 -3.68
C ALA A 141 -10.42 -1.15 -4.40
N TYR A 142 -9.73 -1.76 -5.38
CA TYR A 142 -10.25 -2.94 -6.07
C TYR A 142 -10.40 -4.15 -5.13
N GLN A 143 -9.46 -4.37 -4.20
CA GLN A 143 -9.58 -5.41 -3.18
C GLN A 143 -10.79 -5.19 -2.25
N LEU A 144 -11.11 -3.95 -1.87
CA LEU A 144 -12.30 -3.64 -1.07
C LEU A 144 -13.58 -4.04 -1.81
N LEU A 145 -13.65 -3.78 -3.12
CA LEU A 145 -14.77 -4.20 -3.96
C LEU A 145 -14.87 -5.72 -4.07
N GLN A 146 -13.73 -6.41 -4.30
CA GLN A 146 -13.68 -7.88 -4.32
C GLN A 146 -14.19 -8.50 -3.02
N ARG A 147 -13.75 -8.00 -1.87
CA ARG A 147 -14.20 -8.47 -0.54
C ARG A 147 -15.71 -8.33 -0.33
N LYS A 148 -16.35 -7.38 -1.02
CA LYS A 148 -17.81 -7.14 -0.95
C LYS A 148 -18.58 -7.77 -2.12
N GLY A 149 -17.91 -8.45 -3.05
CA GLY A 149 -18.54 -9.01 -4.25
C GLY A 149 -19.03 -7.94 -5.24
N LEU A 150 -18.48 -6.73 -5.18
CA LEU A 150 -18.91 -5.57 -5.98
C LEU A 150 -17.99 -5.34 -7.20
N THR A 151 -17.69 -6.40 -7.94
CA THR A 151 -16.75 -6.35 -9.08
C THR A 151 -17.45 -6.40 -10.44
N HIS A 152 -18.78 -6.48 -10.47
CA HIS A 152 -19.55 -6.56 -11.71
C HIS A 152 -19.42 -5.25 -12.50
N ASP A 153 -19.00 -5.35 -13.77
CA ASP A 153 -18.77 -4.22 -14.69
C ASP A 153 -17.78 -3.16 -14.16
N VAL A 154 -16.88 -3.57 -13.25
CA VAL A 154 -15.74 -2.78 -12.80
C VAL A 154 -14.58 -2.97 -13.78
N ARG A 155 -14.03 -1.86 -14.25
CA ARG A 155 -12.92 -1.83 -15.22
C ARG A 155 -11.69 -1.25 -14.53
N VAL A 156 -10.64 -2.07 -14.42
CA VAL A 156 -9.38 -1.69 -13.80
C VAL A 156 -8.35 -1.36 -14.88
N LYS A 157 -7.99 -0.09 -15.02
CA LYS A 157 -6.96 0.38 -15.95
C LYS A 157 -5.67 0.67 -15.17
N ARG A 158 -4.88 -0.37 -14.93
CA ARG A 158 -3.66 -0.28 -14.11
C ARG A 158 -2.61 0.68 -14.67
N ALA A 159 -2.46 0.71 -16.00
CA ALA A 159 -1.51 1.60 -16.65
C ALA A 159 -1.83 3.09 -16.41
N ASP A 160 -3.12 3.41 -16.36
CA ASP A 160 -3.60 4.78 -16.16
C ASP A 160 -3.86 5.10 -14.68
N GLN A 161 -3.68 4.13 -13.78
CA GLN A 161 -4.09 4.21 -12.38
C GLN A 161 -5.57 4.60 -12.19
N VAL A 162 -6.44 4.13 -13.09
CA VAL A 162 -7.88 4.43 -13.07
C VAL A 162 -8.72 3.20 -12.73
N LEU A 163 -9.68 3.40 -11.83
CA LEU A 163 -10.77 2.48 -11.56
C LEU A 163 -12.08 3.08 -12.09
N ASP A 164 -12.69 2.40 -13.07
CA ASP A 164 -13.95 2.81 -13.69
C ASP A 164 -15.06 1.84 -13.25
N LEU A 165 -16.10 2.36 -12.62
CA LEU A 165 -17.13 1.57 -11.98
C LEU A 165 -18.53 2.20 -12.08
N PRO A 166 -19.61 1.40 -12.12
CA PRO A 166 -20.98 1.90 -12.01
C PRO A 166 -21.20 2.64 -10.68
N ARG A 167 -22.08 3.65 -10.65
CA ARG A 167 -22.39 4.36 -9.37
C ARG A 167 -22.98 3.44 -8.31
N LYS A 168 -23.73 2.42 -8.75
CA LYS A 168 -24.29 1.39 -7.87
C LYS A 168 -24.04 0.01 -8.46
N ILE A 169 -23.68 -0.93 -7.59
CA ILE A 169 -23.56 -2.34 -7.92
C ILE A 169 -24.43 -3.11 -6.92
N ASN A 170 -25.38 -3.91 -7.40
CA ASN A 170 -26.35 -4.63 -6.55
C ASN A 170 -27.07 -3.70 -5.54
N GLY A 171 -27.41 -2.48 -5.97
CA GLY A 171 -28.09 -1.48 -5.14
C GLY A 171 -27.20 -0.73 -4.13
N GLN A 172 -25.93 -1.11 -3.97
CA GLN A 172 -24.99 -0.48 -3.04
C GLN A 172 -24.23 0.68 -3.70
N ASP A 173 -24.03 1.77 -2.95
CA ASP A 173 -23.17 2.88 -3.37
C ASP A 173 -21.70 2.49 -3.26
N VAL A 174 -21.01 2.50 -4.40
CA VAL A 174 -19.64 2.01 -4.49
C VAL A 174 -18.65 2.99 -3.85
N LEU A 175 -18.92 4.31 -3.87
CA LEU A 175 -18.04 5.29 -3.23
C LEU A 175 -18.08 5.16 -1.70
N ALA A 176 -19.26 4.89 -1.14
CA ALA A 176 -19.42 4.65 0.29
C ALA A 176 -18.61 3.42 0.76
N VAL A 177 -18.56 2.35 -0.04
CA VAL A 177 -17.77 1.15 0.25
C VAL A 177 -16.27 1.44 0.22
N LEU A 178 -15.83 2.31 -0.69
CA LEU A 178 -14.43 2.76 -0.78
C LEU A 178 -14.07 3.81 0.28
N GLY A 179 -15.04 4.27 1.08
CA GLY A 179 -14.83 5.33 2.06
C GLY A 179 -14.59 6.71 1.43
N LEU A 180 -15.09 6.92 0.20
CA LEU A 180 -14.93 8.15 -0.58
C LEU A 180 -16.22 8.96 -0.60
N LYS A 181 -16.08 10.29 -0.72
CA LYS A 181 -17.22 11.21 -0.85
C LYS A 181 -17.57 11.41 -2.32
N SER A 182 -18.86 11.57 -2.62
CA SER A 182 -19.28 11.97 -3.96
C SER A 182 -18.73 13.37 -4.29
N PRO A 183 -18.22 13.60 -5.51
CA PRO A 183 -17.83 14.93 -5.96
C PRO A 183 -19.05 15.81 -6.22
#